data_AF-A0A1G6CZ89-F1
#
_entry.id   AF-A0A1G6CZ89-F1
#
_cell.length_a   1.000
_cell.length_b   1.000
_cell.length_c   1.000
_cell.angle_alpha   90.00
_cell.angle_beta   90.00
_cell.angle_gamma   90.00
#
_symmetry.space_group_name_H-M   'P 1'
#
loop_
_entity.id
_entity.type
_entity.pdbx_description
1 polymer ?
#
loop_
_entity_poly.entity_id
_entity_poly.type
_entity_poly.pdbx_seq_one_letter_code
_entity_poly.pdbx_strand_id
1 'polypeptide(L)'
;MLKKITALMMTAAVTCGGLLACGTASTTAYASETIYGQVTAVSDDGFTITVGTYEDGELTLGKETADITVSDDTTYSMSMAGGQGQPEGGQPGGGQSEGEAPSGEAPEKPDGDQSEAPSGEAPEKPEGDQGEAPEKPDGDQGGPGGQPAGEAPDGNGPMELSLSSISVGTQVAVTFDADGNVESVEIIGGMTSAMGNPGGGMSAADITYTALKEYSEDATVEGETIASTGTDENAILVTDGDVTVKDSTITRNSEDSTGGDNASFYGVGATLLTTGGTLTVENCDIESDAAGAAGVFAYGDGVAYVNNCTINTTQNTSGGIHAAGGGTVYATNNTVTTNGESAAAIRSDRGGGTMVVDGGTYTSNGKGSPAVYCTADITISNATLTATGSEAVCIEGLNSLTLTDCDLSGSMPENEQNDCDWNIILYQSMSGDSEVGNSTFSMTGGSITATNGGMFYTTNTESTFILENVDITYADENDFFLKVTGNSNKRGWGTSGDNGAQCNFTATNQKMEGDIIWDTISTLDMEMKDGSVLTGAFINDESAAGNGGDGYANLTISSDSKWIVTGNSILSSLTNNGTIVDAQGNTVTIVGTDGTVYVQGTSSYTITVGSYK
;
A
#
# COMPACT_ATOMS: atom_id res chain seq x y z
N MET A 1 46.85 29.42 -11.44
CA MET A 1 47.11 29.19 -10.00
C MET A 1 46.52 27.84 -9.66
N LEU A 2 47.27 26.93 -9.02
CA LEU A 2 46.71 25.69 -8.48
C LEU A 2 46.02 26.01 -7.15
N LYS A 3 44.79 25.49 -6.94
CA LYS A 3 44.29 25.19 -5.60
C LYS A 3 44.40 23.67 -5.40
N LYS A 4 44.94 23.27 -4.25
CA LYS A 4 45.18 21.87 -3.90
C LYS A 4 43.89 21.27 -3.33
N ILE A 5 43.54 20.07 -3.78
CA ILE A 5 42.67 19.17 -3.03
C ILE A 5 43.56 18.44 -2.03
N THR A 6 43.16 18.43 -0.76
CA THR A 6 43.87 17.70 0.31
C THR A 6 43.03 16.49 0.68
N ALA A 7 43.35 15.33 0.10
CA ALA A 7 42.78 14.06 0.57
C ALA A 7 43.51 13.62 1.85
N LEU A 8 42.75 13.34 2.91
CA LEU A 8 43.29 12.80 4.16
C LEU A 8 43.06 11.29 4.20
N MET A 9 44.09 10.51 3.88
CA MET A 9 44.07 9.06 4.15
C MET A 9 44.26 8.83 5.64
N MET A 10 43.31 8.18 6.31
CA MET A 10 43.57 7.49 7.57
C MET A 10 43.86 6.01 7.33
N THR A 11 44.92 5.52 7.96
CA THR A 11 45.36 4.13 7.89
C THR A 11 45.35 3.56 9.30
N ALA A 12 44.35 2.75 9.64
CA ALA A 12 44.30 2.03 10.92
C ALA A 12 44.93 0.63 10.76
N ALA A 13 45.96 0.33 11.56
CA ALA A 13 46.66 -0.94 11.51
C ALA A 13 46.06 -1.94 12.51
N VAL A 14 45.46 -3.02 12.00
CA VAL A 14 44.91 -4.10 12.84
C VAL A 14 46.04 -4.92 13.47
N THR A 15 46.14 -4.90 14.81
CA THR A 15 46.88 -5.90 15.59
C THR A 15 45.92 -6.97 16.11
N CYS A 16 46.27 -8.24 15.90
CA CYS A 16 45.40 -9.38 16.14
C CYS A 16 45.64 -10.01 17.52
N GLY A 17 44.58 -10.32 18.28
CA GLY A 17 44.67 -11.28 19.38
C GLY A 17 43.55 -11.22 20.45
N GLY A 18 42.96 -12.37 20.74
CA GLY A 18 42.34 -12.66 22.06
C GLY A 18 40.83 -12.94 22.06
N LEU A 19 40.44 -14.02 22.74
CA LEU A 19 39.04 -14.46 22.92
C LEU A 19 38.38 -13.84 24.17
N LEU A 20 37.04 -13.76 24.12
CA LEU A 20 36.06 -13.84 25.22
C LEU A 20 36.00 -12.71 26.28
N ALA A 21 34.99 -11.84 26.15
CA ALA A 21 34.02 -11.55 27.22
C ALA A 21 32.76 -10.89 26.62
N CYS A 22 31.57 -11.26 27.11
CA CYS A 22 30.36 -10.46 26.92
C CYS A 22 30.40 -9.33 27.96
N GLY A 23 30.34 -8.08 27.50
CA GLY A 23 30.39 -6.89 28.34
C GLY A 23 30.14 -5.64 27.51
N THR A 24 29.29 -4.76 28.02
CA THR A 24 28.87 -3.48 27.43
C THR A 24 30.08 -2.60 27.04
N ALA A 25 30.28 -2.38 25.74
CA ALA A 25 31.28 -1.46 25.21
C ALA A 25 30.89 -1.02 23.78
N SER A 26 30.33 0.19 23.63
CA SER A 26 30.12 0.82 22.30
C SER A 26 30.06 2.36 22.34
N THR A 27 29.54 2.98 23.40
CA THR A 27 29.27 4.44 23.37
C THR A 27 30.52 5.32 23.45
N THR A 28 31.54 4.96 24.25
CA THR A 28 32.77 5.79 24.41
C THR A 28 33.72 5.78 23.21
N ALA A 29 33.41 5.05 22.13
CA ALA A 29 34.26 4.98 20.94
C ALA A 29 34.18 6.26 20.08
N TYR A 30 33.06 6.97 20.15
CA TYR A 30 32.70 8.11 19.29
C TYR A 30 32.59 9.43 20.06
N ALA A 31 33.22 9.53 21.24
CA ALA A 31 33.11 10.70 22.12
C ALA A 31 33.57 12.00 21.42
N SER A 32 32.75 13.06 21.50
CA SER A 32 32.88 14.32 20.75
C SER A 32 32.76 14.21 19.22
N GLU A 33 32.20 13.12 18.70
CA GLU A 33 31.96 12.93 17.26
C GLU A 33 30.45 12.86 16.95
N THR A 34 30.11 13.12 15.68
CA THR A 34 28.80 12.80 15.10
C THR A 34 29.00 11.69 14.09
N ILE A 35 28.34 10.55 14.27
CA ILE A 35 28.35 9.44 13.31
C ILE A 35 27.02 9.37 12.57
N TYR A 36 27.07 8.87 11.34
CA TYR A 36 25.90 8.72 10.49
C TYR A 36 25.65 7.23 10.25
N GLY A 37 24.40 6.81 10.13
CA GLY A 37 24.10 5.41 9.85
C GLY A 37 22.62 5.12 9.65
N GLN A 38 22.34 3.91 9.19
CA GLN A 38 20.99 3.37 9.08
C GLN A 38 20.75 2.37 10.21
N VAL A 39 19.62 2.50 10.89
CA VAL A 39 19.20 1.64 12.00
C VAL A 39 18.92 0.23 11.50
N THR A 40 19.51 -0.77 12.16
CA THR A 40 19.37 -2.21 11.86
C THR A 40 18.70 -3.01 12.97
N ALA A 41 18.63 -2.48 14.19
CA ALA A 41 17.86 -3.02 15.31
C ALA A 41 17.49 -1.89 16.30
N VAL A 42 16.43 -2.09 17.08
CA VAL A 42 15.99 -1.16 18.15
C VAL A 42 15.82 -1.96 19.45
N SER A 43 16.15 -1.35 20.59
CA SER A 43 15.98 -1.90 21.95
C SER A 43 15.27 -0.89 22.86
N ASP A 44 14.81 -1.36 24.03
CA ASP A 44 14.12 -0.53 25.04
C ASP A 44 14.93 0.72 25.49
N ASP A 45 16.25 0.68 25.32
CA ASP A 45 17.24 1.67 25.77
C ASP A 45 18.12 2.23 24.64
N GLY A 46 17.83 1.93 23.38
CA GLY A 46 18.74 2.24 22.29
C GLY A 46 18.41 1.65 20.91
N PHE A 47 19.41 1.64 20.04
CA PHE A 47 19.34 1.06 18.70
C PHE A 47 20.73 0.72 18.15
N THR A 48 20.82 -0.20 17.19
CA THR A 48 22.05 -0.50 16.46
C THR A 48 21.98 0.17 15.09
N ILE A 49 23.09 0.78 14.62
CA ILE A 49 23.22 1.30 13.25
C ILE A 49 24.30 0.56 12.47
N THR A 50 24.13 0.47 11.15
CA THR A 50 25.27 0.34 10.23
C THR A 50 25.85 1.73 9.98
N VAL A 51 27.10 1.93 10.37
CA VAL A 51 27.79 3.23 10.25
C VAL A 51 28.14 3.49 8.78
N GLY A 52 27.91 4.72 8.33
CA GLY A 52 28.15 5.19 6.98
C GLY A 52 28.76 6.59 6.92
N THR A 53 29.04 7.04 5.70
CA THR A 53 29.48 8.41 5.40
C THR A 53 28.34 9.20 4.76
N TYR A 54 28.04 10.38 5.30
CA TYR A 54 27.03 11.28 4.77
C TYR A 54 27.69 12.45 4.04
N GLU A 55 27.54 12.52 2.71
CA GLU A 55 28.08 13.57 1.85
C GLU A 55 27.03 13.99 0.82
N ASP A 56 26.99 15.28 0.45
CA ASP A 56 26.08 15.87 -0.57
C ASP A 56 24.57 15.58 -0.41
N GLY A 57 24.12 15.09 0.76
CA GLY A 57 22.73 14.76 1.05
C GLY A 57 22.39 13.26 0.99
N GLU A 58 23.37 12.40 0.71
CA GLU A 58 23.20 10.95 0.63
C GLU A 58 24.04 10.21 1.68
N LEU A 59 23.48 9.15 2.27
CA LEU A 59 24.17 8.26 3.19
C LEU A 59 24.71 7.02 2.45
N THR A 60 26.03 6.85 2.44
CA THR A 60 26.67 5.61 1.95
C THR A 60 27.05 4.72 3.13
N LEU A 61 26.43 3.55 3.24
CA LEU A 61 26.67 2.61 4.34
C LEU A 61 28.01 1.88 4.22
N GLY A 62 28.67 1.70 5.37
CA GLY A 62 29.93 0.96 5.51
C GLY A 62 29.73 -0.53 5.83
N LYS A 63 30.66 -1.08 6.62
CA LYS A 63 30.62 -2.46 7.14
C LYS A 63 30.79 -2.53 8.66
N GLU A 64 30.81 -1.38 9.30
CA GLU A 64 30.93 -1.23 10.74
C GLU A 64 29.53 -1.03 11.32
N THR A 65 29.28 -1.61 12.49
CA THR A 65 28.03 -1.44 13.24
C THR A 65 28.33 -0.83 14.59
N ALA A 66 27.50 0.10 15.03
CA ALA A 66 27.60 0.74 16.34
C ALA A 66 26.30 0.54 17.12
N ASP A 67 26.43 0.08 18.37
CA ASP A 67 25.32 0.02 19.32
C ASP A 67 25.21 1.37 20.04
N ILE A 68 24.03 1.97 19.99
CA ILE A 68 23.72 3.32 20.46
C ILE A 68 22.77 3.18 21.67
N THR A 69 23.25 3.51 22.87
CA THR A 69 22.42 3.59 24.08
C THR A 69 22.08 5.05 24.35
N VAL A 70 20.80 5.35 24.52
CA VAL A 70 20.28 6.71 24.75
C VAL A 70 19.85 6.90 26.21
N SER A 71 19.50 8.12 26.60
CA SER A 71 19.00 8.44 27.95
C SER A 71 17.84 9.44 27.91
N ASP A 72 17.20 9.66 29.06
CA ASP A 72 16.16 10.70 29.23
C ASP A 72 16.63 12.12 28.88
N ASP A 73 17.95 12.36 28.88
CA ASP A 73 18.58 13.64 28.51
C ASP A 73 18.91 13.73 27.00
N THR A 74 18.77 12.64 26.23
CA THR A 74 19.03 12.62 24.78
C THR A 74 17.98 13.42 24.02
N THR A 75 18.44 14.36 23.19
CA THR A 75 17.54 15.21 22.39
C THR A 75 17.28 14.65 21.00
N TYR A 76 16.05 14.75 20.50
CA TYR A 76 15.67 14.24 19.18
C TYR A 76 15.23 15.37 18.25
N SER A 77 15.68 15.31 16.99
CA SER A 77 15.34 16.30 15.96
C SER A 77 15.14 15.64 14.60
N MET A 78 14.60 16.38 13.62
CA MET A 78 14.44 15.92 12.24
C MET A 78 14.88 17.01 11.27
N SER A 79 15.69 16.63 10.28
CA SER A 79 16.16 17.53 9.23
C SER A 79 15.10 17.70 8.14
N MET A 80 14.56 18.93 8.02
CA MET A 80 13.61 19.30 6.96
C MET A 80 14.36 19.73 5.70
N ALA A 81 14.36 18.91 4.66
CA ALA A 81 14.97 19.24 3.38
C ALA A 81 14.12 20.29 2.63
N GLY A 82 14.62 21.54 2.55
CA GLY A 82 14.10 22.53 1.59
C GLY A 82 13.40 23.78 2.15
N GLY A 83 13.96 24.45 3.15
CA GLY A 83 13.55 25.81 3.54
C GLY A 83 14.68 26.83 3.33
N GLN A 84 14.66 27.63 2.26
CA GLN A 84 15.58 28.77 2.14
C GLN A 84 15.26 29.80 3.22
N GLY A 85 16.19 30.00 4.16
CA GLY A 85 15.96 30.81 5.36
C GLY A 85 15.55 32.26 5.05
N GLN A 86 14.43 32.66 5.63
CA GLN A 86 14.06 34.07 5.77
C GLN A 86 14.80 34.61 7.03
N PRO A 87 15.66 35.63 6.92
CA PRO A 87 16.51 36.05 8.03
C PRO A 87 15.72 36.74 9.15
N GLU A 88 16.08 36.42 10.40
CA GLU A 88 15.48 36.98 11.60
C GLU A 88 15.60 38.50 11.70
N GLY A 89 14.54 39.14 12.20
CA GLY A 89 14.47 40.60 12.36
C GLY A 89 15.27 41.10 13.57
N GLY A 90 16.54 41.46 13.36
CA GLY A 90 17.35 42.20 14.34
C GLY A 90 17.37 43.71 14.07
N GLN A 91 16.66 44.52 14.88
CA GLN A 91 16.65 45.98 14.77
C GLN A 91 17.93 46.62 15.35
N PRO A 92 18.56 47.56 14.63
CA PRO A 92 18.92 48.84 15.24
C PRO A 92 18.58 50.04 14.33
N GLY A 93 18.17 51.15 14.94
CA GLY A 93 17.78 52.37 14.21
C GLY A 93 18.92 53.38 14.02
N GLY A 94 18.68 54.35 13.13
CA GLY A 94 19.39 55.63 13.08
C GLY A 94 20.30 55.83 11.86
N GLY A 95 19.92 56.75 10.96
CA GLY A 95 20.79 57.26 9.90
C GLY A 95 20.02 57.82 8.70
N GLN A 96 20.10 59.13 8.47
CA GLN A 96 19.65 59.77 7.22
C GLN A 96 20.65 59.48 6.08
N SER A 97 20.19 59.32 4.84
CA SER A 97 20.48 60.27 3.75
C SER A 97 19.81 59.92 2.42
N GLU A 98 19.53 60.97 1.67
CA GLU A 98 19.00 61.15 0.31
C GLU A 98 19.61 60.25 -0.81
N GLY A 99 18.85 60.02 -1.89
CA GLY A 99 19.38 59.42 -3.14
C GLY A 99 18.32 59.16 -4.23
N GLU A 100 18.31 60.00 -5.27
CA GLU A 100 17.34 60.08 -6.39
C GLU A 100 17.20 58.81 -7.28
N ALA A 101 16.05 58.69 -7.96
CA ALA A 101 15.87 57.88 -9.18
C ALA A 101 16.20 58.71 -10.44
N PRO A 102 16.56 58.07 -11.58
CA PRO A 102 15.75 58.33 -12.78
C PRO A 102 15.59 57.18 -13.81
N SER A 103 14.38 57.12 -14.38
CA SER A 103 13.94 56.79 -15.76
C SER A 103 14.78 55.95 -16.74
N GLY A 104 14.09 55.03 -17.45
CA GLY A 104 14.42 54.55 -18.79
C GLY A 104 13.17 54.04 -19.52
N GLU A 105 12.90 54.52 -20.73
CA GLU A 105 11.62 54.34 -21.45
C GLU A 105 11.53 53.05 -22.30
N ALA A 106 10.30 52.67 -22.67
CA ALA A 106 9.99 51.62 -23.67
C ALA A 106 9.20 52.21 -24.86
N PRO A 107 9.40 51.75 -26.12
CA PRO A 107 8.78 52.35 -27.30
C PRO A 107 7.42 51.75 -27.71
N GLU A 108 6.59 52.58 -28.35
CA GLU A 108 5.20 52.33 -28.76
C GLU A 108 5.02 51.50 -30.05
N LYS A 109 3.76 51.11 -30.33
CA LYS A 109 3.25 50.59 -31.62
C LYS A 109 2.02 51.42 -32.06
N PRO A 110 1.76 51.64 -33.36
CA PRO A 110 0.80 52.64 -33.84
C PRO A 110 -0.62 52.12 -34.16
N ASP A 111 -1.58 53.07 -34.23
CA ASP A 111 -3.03 52.92 -34.49
C ASP A 111 -3.48 53.08 -35.97
N GLY A 112 -4.75 52.69 -36.23
CA GLY A 112 -5.60 53.14 -37.36
C GLY A 112 -5.83 52.12 -38.50
N ASP A 113 -6.98 52.02 -39.18
CA ASP A 113 -8.28 52.74 -39.10
C ASP A 113 -9.42 51.91 -39.79
N GLN A 114 -10.70 52.29 -39.68
CA GLN A 114 -11.90 51.55 -40.12
C GLN A 114 -12.57 52.02 -41.44
N SER A 115 -13.34 51.12 -42.09
CA SER A 115 -14.48 51.35 -43.03
C SER A 115 -15.00 50.00 -43.58
N GLU A 116 -16.27 49.71 -43.91
CA GLU A 116 -17.62 50.30 -43.67
C GLU A 116 -18.64 49.12 -43.54
N ALA A 117 -19.96 49.40 -43.43
CA ALA A 117 -21.07 48.41 -43.35
C ALA A 117 -21.99 48.49 -44.62
N PRO A 118 -23.30 48.10 -44.70
CA PRO A 118 -24.35 47.74 -43.69
C PRO A 118 -25.01 46.34 -43.98
N SER A 119 -26.26 45.92 -43.67
CA SER A 119 -27.49 46.51 -43.04
C SER A 119 -28.51 45.43 -42.57
N GLY A 120 -29.21 45.67 -41.45
CA GLY A 120 -30.56 45.13 -41.13
C GLY A 120 -30.64 43.73 -40.48
N GLU A 121 -31.59 43.38 -39.59
CA GLU A 121 -32.66 44.13 -38.89
C GLU A 121 -32.95 43.45 -37.51
N ALA A 122 -33.67 44.13 -36.60
CA ALA A 122 -34.19 43.60 -35.32
C ALA A 122 -35.71 43.91 -35.19
N PRO A 123 -36.48 43.25 -34.29
CA PRO A 123 -36.62 43.70 -32.90
C PRO A 123 -36.71 42.49 -31.90
N GLU A 124 -37.15 42.52 -30.62
CA GLU A 124 -37.71 43.53 -29.70
C GLU A 124 -37.44 43.14 -28.22
N LYS A 125 -37.87 43.94 -27.23
CA LYS A 125 -37.85 43.62 -25.77
C LYS A 125 -38.92 44.45 -25.01
N PRO A 126 -39.38 44.03 -23.81
CA PRO A 126 -39.32 44.91 -22.61
C PRO A 126 -38.87 44.14 -21.32
N GLU A 127 -38.00 44.67 -20.43
CA GLU A 127 -38.25 45.55 -19.23
C GLU A 127 -38.99 44.84 -18.06
N GLY A 128 -38.67 44.97 -16.75
CA GLY A 128 -37.56 45.59 -15.95
C GLY A 128 -37.17 44.60 -14.81
N ASP A 129 -36.54 44.93 -13.68
CA ASP A 129 -36.16 46.18 -12.97
C ASP A 129 -34.94 45.91 -12.03
N GLN A 130 -34.32 46.93 -11.43
CA GLN A 130 -33.11 46.84 -10.59
C GLN A 130 -33.39 46.82 -9.07
N GLY A 131 -32.46 46.28 -8.26
CA GLY A 131 -32.49 46.36 -6.79
C GLY A 131 -31.17 45.91 -6.14
N GLU A 132 -30.66 46.69 -5.19
CA GLU A 132 -29.28 46.64 -4.68
C GLU A 132 -29.06 45.69 -3.47
N ALA A 133 -27.79 45.44 -3.13
CA ALA A 133 -27.37 44.63 -1.99
C ALA A 133 -27.36 45.44 -0.66
N PRO A 134 -27.63 44.84 0.51
CA PRO A 134 -27.60 45.54 1.80
C PRO A 134 -26.23 45.52 2.51
N GLU A 135 -25.95 46.59 3.24
CA GLU A 135 -24.71 46.84 4.00
C GLU A 135 -24.66 46.14 5.39
N LYS A 136 -23.44 46.07 5.96
CA LYS A 136 -23.20 45.76 7.39
C LYS A 136 -23.51 46.97 8.30
N PRO A 137 -23.92 46.74 9.56
CA PRO A 137 -23.81 47.72 10.65
C PRO A 137 -22.73 47.36 11.70
N ASP A 138 -21.87 48.31 12.05
CA ASP A 138 -21.06 48.33 13.28
C ASP A 138 -21.78 49.15 14.38
N GLY A 139 -21.58 48.87 15.69
CA GLY A 139 -22.09 49.80 16.73
C GLY A 139 -22.29 49.40 18.21
N ASP A 140 -21.33 48.72 18.85
CA ASP A 140 -20.79 48.96 20.21
C ASP A 140 -21.63 48.94 21.55
N GLN A 141 -20.96 48.39 22.59
CA GLN A 141 -21.08 48.39 24.09
C GLN A 141 -22.34 47.98 24.90
N GLY A 142 -22.10 47.07 25.87
CA GLY A 142 -22.87 46.97 27.13
C GLY A 142 -22.55 45.75 28.03
N GLY A 143 -21.46 45.77 28.82
CA GLY A 143 -21.24 44.83 29.95
C GLY A 143 -22.03 45.22 31.24
N PRO A 144 -21.94 44.51 32.39
CA PRO A 144 -20.77 43.72 32.86
C PRO A 144 -21.00 42.41 33.69
N GLY A 145 -20.00 41.50 33.67
CA GLY A 145 -19.60 40.56 34.76
C GLY A 145 -20.48 39.31 35.05
N GLY A 146 -19.94 38.14 35.41
CA GLY A 146 -18.54 37.67 35.48
C GLY A 146 -18.39 36.30 36.19
N GLN A 147 -17.24 35.62 35.98
CA GLN A 147 -16.73 34.38 36.64
C GLN A 147 -17.33 33.02 36.17
N PRO A 148 -16.52 31.93 36.07
CA PRO A 148 -15.23 31.78 35.40
C PRO A 148 -15.24 30.63 34.35
N ALA A 149 -14.54 30.77 33.22
CA ALA A 149 -14.33 29.65 32.29
C ALA A 149 -13.06 28.86 32.68
N GLY A 150 -13.14 27.53 32.63
CA GLY A 150 -11.95 26.67 32.61
C GLY A 150 -11.29 26.71 31.24
N GLU A 151 -9.98 26.54 31.20
CA GLU A 151 -9.19 26.55 29.97
C GLU A 151 -9.46 25.29 29.13
N ALA A 152 -9.68 25.47 27.84
CA ALA A 152 -9.55 24.40 26.85
C ALA A 152 -8.08 24.33 26.40
N PRO A 153 -7.51 23.14 26.11
CA PRO A 153 -6.13 23.05 25.62
C PRO A 153 -6.04 23.48 24.16
N ASP A 154 -5.13 24.40 23.84
CA ASP A 154 -4.75 24.73 22.46
C ASP A 154 -3.92 23.58 21.85
N GLY A 155 -4.50 22.83 20.91
CA GLY A 155 -3.88 21.69 20.25
C GLY A 155 -2.90 22.08 19.13
N ASN A 156 -1.82 22.78 19.47
CA ASN A 156 -0.75 23.12 18.51
C ASN A 156 0.64 23.17 19.16
N GLY A 157 0.98 22.12 19.92
CA GLY A 157 2.33 21.90 20.45
C GLY A 157 3.31 21.40 19.37
N PRO A 158 4.63 21.60 19.54
CA PRO A 158 5.61 20.95 18.68
C PRO A 158 5.53 19.42 18.83
N MET A 159 5.79 18.70 17.74
CA MET A 159 5.90 17.23 17.75
C MET A 159 7.07 16.83 18.66
N GLU A 160 6.79 16.17 19.78
CA GLU A 160 7.84 15.60 20.64
C GLU A 160 8.38 14.32 19.98
N LEU A 161 9.63 14.38 19.53
CA LEU A 161 10.38 13.23 19.04
C LEU A 161 11.08 12.53 20.20
N SER A 162 11.18 11.20 20.15
CA SER A 162 11.89 10.40 21.15
C SER A 162 12.52 9.15 20.53
N LEU A 163 13.06 8.24 21.34
CA LEU A 163 13.51 6.91 20.88
C LEU A 163 12.41 6.16 20.11
N SER A 164 11.13 6.34 20.48
CA SER A 164 9.99 5.72 19.77
C SER A 164 9.77 6.24 18.34
N SER A 165 10.45 7.33 17.95
CA SER A 165 10.46 7.87 16.59
C SER A 165 11.53 7.21 15.70
N ILE A 166 12.30 6.26 16.23
CA ILE A 166 13.38 5.56 15.53
C ILE A 166 12.97 4.11 15.24
N SER A 167 12.99 3.73 13.96
CA SER A 167 12.68 2.37 13.50
C SER A 167 13.82 1.78 12.65
N VAL A 168 13.83 0.45 12.45
CA VAL A 168 14.73 -0.19 11.49
C VAL A 168 14.54 0.43 10.10
N GLY A 169 15.63 0.79 9.44
CA GLY A 169 15.64 1.53 8.18
C GLY A 169 15.78 3.05 8.33
N THR A 170 15.52 3.62 9.52
CA THR A 170 15.70 5.07 9.78
C THR A 170 17.16 5.48 9.56
N GLN A 171 17.40 6.58 8.86
CA GLN A 171 18.72 7.20 8.74
C GLN A 171 18.90 8.27 9.81
N VAL A 172 20.01 8.22 10.54
CA VAL A 172 20.28 9.10 11.68
C VAL A 172 21.69 9.68 11.65
N ALA A 173 21.83 10.89 12.20
CA ALA A 173 23.08 11.36 12.81
C ALA A 173 22.96 11.25 14.32
N VAL A 174 23.95 10.59 14.94
CA VAL A 174 24.05 10.45 16.39
C VAL A 174 25.26 11.27 16.85
N THR A 175 25.03 12.27 17.70
CA THR A 175 26.08 13.13 18.26
C THR A 175 26.36 12.73 19.69
N PHE A 176 27.65 12.54 20.01
CA PHE A 176 28.10 12.14 21.33
C PHE A 176 28.80 13.29 22.07
N ASP A 177 28.57 13.37 23.38
CA ASP A 177 29.24 14.31 24.27
C ASP A 177 30.73 13.96 24.49
N ALA A 178 31.41 14.75 25.33
CA ALA A 178 32.83 14.55 25.64
C ALA A 178 33.15 13.30 26.49
N ASP A 179 32.16 12.71 27.15
CA ASP A 179 32.27 11.48 27.94
C ASP A 179 31.82 10.23 27.14
N GLY A 180 31.20 10.44 25.97
CA GLY A 180 30.72 9.40 25.06
C GLY A 180 29.26 9.00 25.28
N ASN A 181 28.42 9.86 25.87
CA ASN A 181 26.97 9.65 25.93
C ASN A 181 26.28 10.30 24.72
N VAL A 182 25.09 9.83 24.34
CA VAL A 182 24.34 10.39 23.20
C VAL A 182 23.68 11.71 23.61
N GLU A 183 24.18 12.83 23.10
CA GLU A 183 23.63 14.17 23.31
C GLU A 183 22.40 14.42 22.41
N SER A 184 22.47 13.98 21.15
CA SER A 184 21.36 14.12 20.21
C SER A 184 21.30 13.03 19.15
N VAL A 185 20.08 12.78 18.66
CA VAL A 185 19.76 11.95 17.49
C VAL A 185 18.94 12.80 16.51
N GLU A 186 19.54 13.13 15.37
CA GLU A 186 18.87 13.83 14.27
C GLU A 186 18.46 12.83 13.19
N ILE A 187 17.17 12.80 12.83
CA ILE A 187 16.65 11.99 11.72
C ILE A 187 16.97 12.70 10.40
N ILE A 188 17.63 11.99 9.49
CA ILE A 188 18.16 12.54 8.24
C ILE A 188 17.37 12.05 7.02
N GLY A 189 17.03 12.98 6.12
CA GLY A 189 16.44 12.67 4.82
C GLY A 189 14.91 12.77 4.73
N GLY A 190 14.34 13.89 5.18
CA GLY A 190 12.89 14.11 5.13
C GLY A 190 12.24 13.93 3.74
N MET A 191 11.32 12.97 3.64
CA MET A 191 10.36 12.75 2.55
C MET A 191 10.91 12.52 1.12
N THR A 192 11.82 11.57 0.98
CA THR A 192 11.79 10.65 -0.18
C THR A 192 11.86 9.20 0.31
N SER A 193 10.89 8.36 -0.09
CA SER A 193 10.80 6.93 0.28
C SER A 193 10.65 6.58 1.78
N ALA A 194 9.84 7.33 2.53
CA ALA A 194 8.99 6.67 3.52
C ALA A 194 8.04 5.74 2.71
N MET A 195 8.21 4.41 2.67
CA MET A 195 8.20 3.49 3.82
C MET A 195 7.12 3.91 4.80
N GLY A 196 5.95 3.27 4.65
CA GLY A 196 4.86 3.42 5.60
C GLY A 196 5.39 3.17 7.00
N ASN A 197 5.01 4.06 7.91
CA ASN A 197 5.28 3.98 9.33
C ASN A 197 5.05 2.52 9.80
N PRO A 198 6.06 1.75 10.24
CA PRO A 198 5.78 0.65 11.13
C PRO A 198 5.36 1.34 12.42
N GLY A 199 4.04 1.52 12.60
CA GLY A 199 3.50 2.33 13.68
C GLY A 199 4.12 1.94 15.00
N GLY A 200 4.44 2.94 15.82
CA GLY A 200 4.87 2.77 17.20
C GLY A 200 3.78 2.03 17.96
N GLY A 201 3.81 0.71 17.86
CA GLY A 201 2.74 -0.16 18.30
C GLY A 201 2.69 -0.14 19.81
N MET A 202 1.65 0.50 20.35
CA MET A 202 0.96 -0.05 21.50
C MET A 202 0.86 -1.56 21.30
N SER A 203 1.26 -2.35 22.29
CA SER A 203 0.96 -3.78 22.29
C SER A 203 -0.55 -3.96 22.18
N ALA A 204 -1.04 -5.08 21.67
CA ALA A 204 -2.47 -5.39 21.70
C ALA A 204 -3.06 -5.31 23.13
N ALA A 205 -2.21 -5.43 24.16
CA ALA A 205 -2.55 -5.25 25.57
C ALA A 205 -2.85 -3.80 26.01
N ASP A 206 -2.44 -2.79 25.23
CA ASP A 206 -2.55 -1.36 25.57
C ASP A 206 -3.64 -0.63 24.75
N ILE A 207 -4.32 -1.33 23.83
CA ILE A 207 -5.43 -0.78 23.05
C ILE A 207 -6.65 -0.58 23.95
N THR A 208 -7.24 0.61 23.87
CA THR A 208 -8.48 0.96 24.58
C THR A 208 -9.55 1.37 23.59
N TYR A 209 -10.78 0.96 23.85
CA TYR A 209 -11.93 1.26 23.01
C TYR A 209 -12.87 2.22 23.74
N THR A 210 -13.33 3.25 23.02
CA THR A 210 -14.51 4.03 23.38
C THR A 210 -15.68 3.56 22.53
N ALA A 211 -16.90 3.60 23.06
CA ALA A 211 -18.09 3.25 22.29
C ALA A 211 -19.33 3.99 22.80
N LEU A 212 -20.23 4.36 21.87
CA LEU A 212 -21.53 4.94 22.21
C LEU A 212 -22.46 3.89 22.85
N LYS A 213 -22.35 2.63 22.43
CA LYS A 213 -22.96 1.47 23.07
C LYS A 213 -21.95 0.34 23.19
N GLU A 214 -21.83 -0.23 24.39
CA GLU A 214 -20.99 -1.38 24.69
C GLU A 214 -21.82 -2.53 25.25
N TYR A 215 -21.53 -3.76 24.80
CA TYR A 215 -22.19 -4.99 25.23
C TYR A 215 -21.16 -6.03 25.66
N SER A 216 -21.43 -6.67 26.80
CA SER A 216 -20.64 -7.77 27.39
C SER A 216 -21.54 -8.91 27.90
N GLU A 217 -22.79 -8.92 27.44
CA GLU A 217 -23.81 -9.95 27.70
C GLU A 217 -24.84 -9.94 26.55
N ASP A 218 -25.60 -11.03 26.41
CA ASP A 218 -26.57 -11.21 25.33
C ASP A 218 -27.54 -10.03 25.18
N ALA A 219 -27.70 -9.53 23.95
CA ALA A 219 -28.51 -8.34 23.68
C ALA A 219 -29.23 -8.39 22.33
N THR A 220 -30.28 -7.58 22.19
CA THR A 220 -30.95 -7.36 20.90
C THR A 220 -31.27 -5.88 20.73
N VAL A 221 -30.79 -5.31 19.63
CA VAL A 221 -31.06 -3.96 19.13
C VAL A 221 -31.93 -4.12 17.88
N GLU A 222 -33.12 -3.52 17.87
CA GLU A 222 -34.11 -3.71 16.79
C GLU A 222 -34.82 -2.41 16.47
N GLY A 223 -34.85 -2.01 15.19
CA GLY A 223 -35.57 -0.81 14.74
C GLY A 223 -34.98 0.51 15.25
N GLU A 224 -33.70 0.54 15.63
CA GLU A 224 -33.07 1.72 16.22
C GLU A 224 -32.34 2.59 15.19
N THR A 225 -32.13 3.86 15.54
CA THR A 225 -31.19 4.76 14.86
C THR A 225 -30.10 5.15 15.85
N ILE A 226 -28.86 4.76 15.55
CA ILE A 226 -27.69 4.97 16.41
C ILE A 226 -26.72 5.86 15.63
N ALA A 227 -26.27 6.96 16.24
CA ALA A 227 -25.38 7.93 15.60
C ALA A 227 -24.23 8.28 16.54
N SER A 228 -23.03 7.77 16.26
CA SER A 228 -21.80 8.08 16.99
C SER A 228 -21.05 9.22 16.31
N THR A 229 -20.53 10.14 17.13
CA THR A 229 -19.80 11.33 16.65
C THR A 229 -18.53 11.62 17.46
N GLY A 230 -18.16 10.77 18.42
CA GLY A 230 -16.90 10.93 19.15
C GLY A 230 -15.68 10.69 18.26
N THR A 231 -14.55 11.31 18.61
CA THR A 231 -13.23 10.96 18.05
C THR A 231 -12.92 9.51 18.35
N ASP A 232 -12.62 8.71 17.32
CA ASP A 232 -12.22 7.29 17.41
C ASP A 232 -13.18 6.38 18.22
N GLU A 233 -14.41 6.83 18.45
CA GLU A 233 -15.48 6.12 19.17
C GLU A 233 -16.11 5.04 18.27
N ASN A 234 -16.44 3.88 18.80
CA ASN A 234 -17.24 2.89 18.07
C ASN A 234 -18.74 3.19 18.23
N ALA A 235 -19.57 3.02 17.19
CA ALA A 235 -21.02 3.21 17.40
C ALA A 235 -21.63 2.05 18.21
N ILE A 236 -21.14 0.83 17.97
CA ILE A 236 -21.39 -0.37 18.79
C ILE A 236 -20.08 -1.13 19.02
N LEU A 237 -19.81 -1.51 20.27
CA LEU A 237 -18.76 -2.45 20.67
C LEU A 237 -19.38 -3.67 21.35
N VAL A 238 -18.95 -4.88 20.95
CA VAL A 238 -19.26 -6.15 21.61
C VAL A 238 -17.95 -6.78 22.11
N THR A 239 -17.88 -7.05 23.42
CA THR A 239 -16.71 -7.66 24.07
C THR A 239 -16.97 -9.10 24.56
N ASP A 240 -18.23 -9.46 24.81
CA ASP A 240 -18.69 -10.81 25.14
C ASP A 240 -20.22 -10.93 24.91
N GLY A 241 -20.75 -12.15 24.90
CA GLY A 241 -22.17 -12.47 24.72
C GLY A 241 -22.66 -12.56 23.27
N ASP A 242 -23.90 -13.02 23.08
CA ASP A 242 -24.56 -13.09 21.77
C ASP A 242 -25.42 -11.84 21.52
N VAL A 243 -24.92 -10.90 20.72
CA VAL A 243 -25.54 -9.59 20.43
C VAL A 243 -26.11 -9.57 19.02
N THR A 244 -27.40 -9.27 18.89
CA THR A 244 -28.07 -9.09 17.58
C THR A 244 -28.44 -7.62 17.35
N VAL A 245 -28.08 -7.06 16.20
CA VAL A 245 -28.46 -5.72 15.71
C VAL A 245 -29.22 -5.89 14.41
N LYS A 246 -30.51 -5.55 14.38
CA LYS A 246 -31.36 -5.82 13.20
C LYS A 246 -32.34 -4.72 12.84
N ASP A 247 -32.69 -4.64 11.56
CA ASP A 247 -33.64 -3.67 10.98
C ASP A 247 -33.34 -2.22 11.44
N SER A 248 -32.07 -1.87 11.60
CA SER A 248 -31.60 -0.63 12.26
C SER A 248 -30.70 0.20 11.36
N THR A 249 -30.60 1.50 11.64
CA THR A 249 -29.67 2.42 10.96
C THR A 249 -28.55 2.81 11.93
N ILE A 250 -27.30 2.62 11.54
CA ILE A 250 -26.14 2.96 12.35
C ILE A 250 -25.23 3.90 11.57
N THR A 251 -24.98 5.09 12.12
CA THR A 251 -24.10 6.10 11.51
C THR A 251 -22.91 6.43 12.38
N ARG A 252 -21.76 6.70 11.74
CA ARG A 252 -20.50 7.03 12.40
C ARG A 252 -19.80 8.19 11.69
N ASN A 253 -19.90 9.40 12.25
CA ASN A 253 -19.46 10.63 11.58
C ASN A 253 -18.54 11.45 12.48
N SER A 254 -17.29 11.71 12.09
CA SER A 254 -16.36 12.55 12.86
C SER A 254 -15.24 13.08 11.99
N GLU A 255 -15.10 14.41 11.98
CA GLU A 255 -13.99 15.13 11.34
C GLU A 255 -12.68 15.03 12.16
N ASP A 256 -12.78 14.73 13.45
CA ASP A 256 -11.64 14.62 14.38
C ASP A 256 -10.92 13.26 14.32
N SER A 257 -11.60 12.22 13.81
CA SER A 257 -11.04 10.86 13.74
C SER A 257 -10.05 10.78 12.57
N THR A 258 -8.83 10.28 12.84
CA THR A 258 -7.72 10.30 11.87
C THR A 258 -7.41 8.93 11.25
N GLY A 259 -7.93 7.84 11.83
CA GLY A 259 -7.75 6.48 11.34
C GLY A 259 -6.35 5.92 11.60
N GLY A 260 -5.74 5.31 10.58
CA GLY A 260 -4.40 4.72 10.67
C GLY A 260 -4.37 3.33 11.33
N ASP A 261 -3.21 2.97 11.89
CA ASP A 261 -2.89 1.64 12.41
C ASP A 261 -3.89 1.15 13.47
N ASN A 262 -4.30 2.00 14.42
CA ASN A 262 -5.23 1.57 15.47
C ASN A 262 -6.63 1.22 14.93
N ALA A 263 -7.10 1.95 13.92
CA ALA A 263 -8.35 1.66 13.25
C ALA A 263 -8.24 0.43 12.34
N SER A 264 -7.11 0.29 11.64
CA SER A 264 -6.88 -0.81 10.68
C SER A 264 -6.62 -2.15 11.38
N PHE A 265 -5.80 -2.18 12.43
CA PHE A 265 -5.32 -3.42 13.04
C PHE A 265 -6.15 -3.87 14.24
N TYR A 266 -6.86 -2.95 14.90
CA TYR A 266 -7.61 -3.22 16.13
C TYR A 266 -9.09 -2.78 16.06
N GLY A 267 -9.52 -2.14 14.97
CA GLY A 267 -10.91 -1.72 14.78
C GLY A 267 -11.34 -0.49 15.58
N VAL A 268 -10.39 0.26 16.15
CA VAL A 268 -10.68 1.51 16.87
C VAL A 268 -11.45 2.49 15.96
N GLY A 269 -12.59 2.99 16.43
CA GLY A 269 -13.44 3.92 15.68
C GLY A 269 -14.37 3.29 14.64
N ALA A 270 -14.43 1.95 14.53
CA ALA A 270 -15.34 1.27 13.61
C ALA A 270 -16.82 1.53 13.95
N THR A 271 -17.69 1.42 12.95
CA THR A 271 -19.13 1.64 13.15
C THR A 271 -19.73 0.54 14.01
N LEU A 272 -19.41 -0.72 13.72
CA LEU A 272 -19.65 -1.84 14.64
C LEU A 272 -18.37 -2.68 14.80
N LEU A 273 -17.96 -2.92 16.05
CA LEU A 273 -16.80 -3.74 16.40
C LEU A 273 -17.21 -4.90 17.33
N THR A 274 -16.70 -6.11 17.06
CA THR A 274 -16.63 -7.20 18.03
C THR A 274 -15.18 -7.57 18.30
N THR A 275 -14.78 -7.59 19.57
CA THR A 275 -13.46 -8.05 20.05
C THR A 275 -13.54 -9.41 20.77
N GLY A 276 -14.76 -9.87 21.02
CA GLY A 276 -15.14 -11.12 21.67
C GLY A 276 -16.65 -11.31 21.60
N GLY A 277 -17.12 -12.53 21.88
CA GLY A 277 -18.52 -12.90 21.72
C GLY A 277 -18.98 -12.94 20.25
N THR A 278 -20.29 -12.90 20.04
CA THR A 278 -20.90 -12.93 18.70
C THR A 278 -21.65 -11.63 18.44
N LEU A 279 -21.35 -10.95 17.32
CA LEU A 279 -22.14 -9.85 16.78
C LEU A 279 -22.89 -10.32 15.53
N THR A 280 -24.20 -10.36 15.58
CA THR A 280 -25.06 -10.63 14.42
C THR A 280 -25.72 -9.34 13.94
N VAL A 281 -25.50 -8.97 12.69
CA VAL A 281 -26.02 -7.76 12.06
C VAL A 281 -26.92 -8.16 10.89
N GLU A 282 -28.20 -7.80 10.93
CA GLU A 282 -29.19 -8.24 9.92
C GLU A 282 -30.02 -7.07 9.39
N ASN A 283 -30.16 -6.94 8.06
CA ASN A 283 -31.10 -5.98 7.47
C ASN A 283 -30.82 -4.51 7.89
N CYS A 284 -29.56 -4.17 8.17
CA CYS A 284 -29.17 -2.84 8.66
C CYS A 284 -28.62 -1.95 7.54
N ASP A 285 -28.87 -0.64 7.68
CA ASP A 285 -28.21 0.41 6.89
C ASP A 285 -27.08 1.02 7.74
N ILE A 286 -25.84 0.91 7.27
CA ILE A 286 -24.63 1.33 7.96
C ILE A 286 -23.93 2.41 7.13
N GLU A 287 -23.72 3.59 7.72
CA GLU A 287 -23.05 4.72 7.06
C GLU A 287 -21.88 5.23 7.90
N SER A 288 -20.73 5.45 7.27
CA SER A 288 -19.51 5.94 7.92
C SER A 288 -18.89 7.11 7.15
N ASP A 289 -18.71 8.22 7.86
CA ASP A 289 -18.00 9.43 7.43
C ASP A 289 -17.00 9.86 8.51
N ALA A 290 -16.05 8.96 8.79
CA ALA A 290 -14.92 9.17 9.69
C ALA A 290 -13.71 8.35 9.19
N ALA A 291 -12.49 8.91 9.27
CA ALA A 291 -11.30 8.19 8.80
C ALA A 291 -11.04 6.95 9.67
N GLY A 292 -10.70 5.82 9.04
CA GLY A 292 -10.50 4.52 9.67
C GLY A 292 -11.76 3.78 10.11
N ALA A 293 -12.92 4.45 10.16
CA ALA A 293 -14.15 3.88 10.71
C ALA A 293 -14.79 2.83 9.78
N ALA A 294 -14.32 1.58 9.89
CA ALA A 294 -14.83 0.46 9.12
C ALA A 294 -16.34 0.21 9.36
N GLY A 295 -17.04 -0.41 8.40
CA GLY A 295 -18.47 -0.69 8.51
C GLY A 295 -18.79 -1.73 9.59
N VAL A 296 -18.22 -2.93 9.46
CA VAL A 296 -18.24 -3.97 10.52
C VAL A 296 -16.85 -4.56 10.66
N PHE A 297 -16.35 -4.63 11.89
CA PHE A 297 -15.02 -5.11 12.24
C PHE A 297 -15.10 -6.28 13.23
N ALA A 298 -14.38 -7.37 12.97
CA ALA A 298 -14.12 -8.44 13.92
C ALA A 298 -12.62 -8.50 14.28
N TYR A 299 -12.30 -8.47 15.57
CA TYR A 299 -10.95 -8.50 16.11
C TYR A 299 -10.79 -9.61 17.15
N GLY A 300 -9.61 -10.23 17.24
CA GLY A 300 -9.29 -11.20 18.30
C GLY A 300 -10.23 -12.41 18.28
N ASP A 301 -10.88 -12.69 19.41
CA ASP A 301 -11.84 -13.79 19.55
C ASP A 301 -13.27 -13.41 19.05
N GLY A 302 -13.46 -12.20 18.51
CA GLY A 302 -14.75 -11.68 18.05
C GLY A 302 -15.25 -12.36 16.75
N VAL A 303 -16.53 -12.69 16.73
CA VAL A 303 -17.20 -13.30 15.55
C VAL A 303 -18.35 -12.42 15.06
N ALA A 304 -18.25 -11.91 13.84
CA ALA A 304 -19.30 -11.13 13.19
C ALA A 304 -20.08 -11.96 12.16
N TYR A 305 -21.40 -11.89 12.19
CA TYR A 305 -22.30 -12.32 11.12
C TYR A 305 -22.97 -11.07 10.51
N VAL A 306 -22.88 -10.85 9.20
CA VAL A 306 -23.38 -9.64 8.52
C VAL A 306 -24.26 -10.04 7.35
N ASN A 307 -25.57 -9.84 7.47
CA ASN A 307 -26.56 -10.45 6.58
C ASN A 307 -27.54 -9.43 6.00
N ASN A 308 -27.59 -9.30 4.67
CA ASN A 308 -28.51 -8.41 3.95
C ASN A 308 -28.40 -6.93 4.35
N CYS A 309 -27.21 -6.46 4.72
CA CYS A 309 -26.96 -5.08 5.10
C CYS A 309 -26.54 -4.21 3.91
N THR A 310 -26.87 -2.92 3.97
CA THR A 310 -26.25 -1.87 3.15
C THR A 310 -25.12 -1.25 3.96
N ILE A 311 -23.90 -1.18 3.44
CA ILE A 311 -22.74 -0.59 4.12
C ILE A 311 -22.09 0.43 3.20
N ASN A 312 -22.02 1.68 3.64
CA ASN A 312 -21.36 2.77 2.91
C ASN A 312 -20.29 3.42 3.78
N THR A 313 -19.04 3.41 3.33
CA THR A 313 -17.94 4.11 4.01
C THR A 313 -17.30 5.16 3.09
N THR A 314 -16.96 6.32 3.64
CA THR A 314 -16.63 7.51 2.84
C THR A 314 -15.15 7.86 2.87
N GLN A 315 -14.50 7.72 4.03
CA GLN A 315 -13.20 8.32 4.32
C GLN A 315 -12.03 7.33 4.17
N ASN A 316 -10.79 7.85 4.14
CA ASN A 316 -9.59 7.03 4.00
C ASN A 316 -9.48 5.97 5.11
N THR A 317 -8.94 4.81 4.76
CA THR A 317 -8.78 3.62 5.62
C THR A 317 -10.08 3.01 6.20
N SER A 318 -11.27 3.50 5.84
CA SER A 318 -12.56 2.95 6.33
C SER A 318 -13.02 1.72 5.52
N GLY A 319 -12.54 0.53 5.88
CA GLY A 319 -12.92 -0.73 5.20
C GLY A 319 -14.41 -1.08 5.30
N GLY A 320 -14.91 -1.91 4.38
CA GLY A 320 -16.33 -2.32 4.36
C GLY A 320 -16.67 -3.32 5.46
N ILE A 321 -16.44 -4.61 5.18
CA ILE A 321 -16.35 -5.66 6.21
C ILE A 321 -14.88 -5.99 6.48
N HIS A 322 -14.51 -6.16 7.75
CA HIS A 322 -13.11 -6.20 8.18
C HIS A 322 -12.85 -7.30 9.23
N ALA A 323 -11.79 -8.10 9.05
CA ALA A 323 -11.23 -9.00 10.05
C ALA A 323 -9.73 -8.68 10.32
N ALA A 324 -9.30 -8.63 11.58
CA ALA A 324 -7.89 -8.54 11.95
C ALA A 324 -7.59 -9.26 13.27
N GLY A 325 -6.31 -9.50 13.58
CA GLY A 325 -5.86 -10.08 14.85
C GLY A 325 -6.46 -11.46 15.20
N GLY A 326 -6.91 -12.23 14.20
CA GLY A 326 -7.59 -13.53 14.39
C GLY A 326 -9.11 -13.48 14.29
N GLY A 327 -9.72 -12.30 14.16
CA GLY A 327 -11.17 -12.12 14.11
C GLY A 327 -11.86 -12.87 12.97
N THR A 328 -13.13 -13.22 13.16
CA THR A 328 -13.91 -14.00 12.17
C THR A 328 -15.11 -13.23 11.64
N VAL A 329 -15.29 -13.20 10.31
CA VAL A 329 -16.45 -12.58 9.63
C VAL A 329 -17.17 -13.60 8.75
N TYR A 330 -18.47 -13.75 8.96
CA TYR A 330 -19.40 -14.43 8.06
C TYR A 330 -20.31 -13.38 7.42
N ALA A 331 -20.35 -13.29 6.09
CA ALA A 331 -21.13 -12.28 5.39
C ALA A 331 -22.04 -12.93 4.34
N THR A 332 -23.32 -12.53 4.29
CA THR A 332 -24.29 -13.04 3.31
C THR A 332 -25.07 -11.92 2.63
N ASN A 333 -25.00 -11.86 1.31
CA ASN A 333 -25.86 -11.01 0.46
C ASN A 333 -25.89 -9.51 0.84
N ASN A 334 -24.73 -8.93 1.19
CA ASN A 334 -24.62 -7.51 1.52
C ASN A 334 -24.41 -6.65 0.27
N THR A 335 -24.72 -5.35 0.39
CA THR A 335 -24.30 -4.32 -0.58
C THR A 335 -23.32 -3.38 0.11
N VAL A 336 -22.04 -3.46 -0.26
CA VAL A 336 -20.95 -2.73 0.39
C VAL A 336 -20.28 -1.79 -0.61
N THR A 337 -20.20 -0.50 -0.27
CA THR A 337 -19.50 0.52 -1.06
C THR A 337 -18.51 1.28 -0.19
N THR A 338 -17.25 1.34 -0.62
CA THR A 338 -16.19 2.10 0.05
C THR A 338 -15.60 3.15 -0.90
N ASN A 339 -15.32 4.36 -0.40
CA ASN A 339 -14.96 5.50 -1.27
C ASN A 339 -13.58 6.13 -0.98
N GLY A 340 -13.07 6.03 0.24
CA GLY A 340 -11.77 6.60 0.61
C GLY A 340 -10.58 5.77 0.12
N GLU A 341 -9.38 6.35 0.18
CA GLU A 341 -8.14 5.66 -0.16
C GLU A 341 -7.79 4.57 0.87
N SER A 342 -7.11 3.50 0.44
CA SER A 342 -6.77 2.32 1.26
C SER A 342 -7.97 1.71 2.01
N ALA A 343 -9.15 1.67 1.37
CA ALA A 343 -10.40 1.22 1.97
C ALA A 343 -11.05 0.11 1.13
N ALA A 344 -10.56 -1.13 1.22
CA ALA A 344 -11.17 -2.27 0.56
C ALA A 344 -12.57 -2.60 1.12
N ALA A 345 -13.48 -3.05 0.24
CA ALA A 345 -14.85 -3.42 0.61
C ALA A 345 -14.90 -4.76 1.39
N ILE A 346 -14.01 -5.68 1.05
CA ILE A 346 -13.66 -6.85 1.87
C ILE A 346 -12.20 -6.66 2.26
N ARG A 347 -11.94 -6.46 3.56
CA ARG A 347 -10.60 -6.12 4.07
C ARG A 347 -10.19 -7.08 5.17
N SER A 348 -8.90 -7.38 5.21
CA SER A 348 -8.26 -8.00 6.36
C SER A 348 -6.92 -7.34 6.65
N ASP A 349 -6.54 -7.28 7.91
CA ASP A 349 -5.32 -6.61 8.36
C ASP A 349 -4.53 -7.42 9.41
N ARG A 350 -3.42 -6.82 9.87
CA ARG A 350 -2.42 -7.36 10.80
C ARG A 350 -2.91 -8.45 11.75
N GLY A 351 -2.24 -9.60 11.71
CA GLY A 351 -2.57 -10.78 12.53
C GLY A 351 -3.67 -11.66 11.93
N GLY A 352 -4.18 -11.31 10.74
CA GLY A 352 -5.07 -12.14 9.94
C GLY A 352 -6.42 -12.44 10.61
N GLY A 353 -6.99 -13.58 10.27
CA GLY A 353 -8.33 -13.97 10.71
C GLY A 353 -8.98 -14.94 9.73
N THR A 354 -10.31 -14.96 9.69
CA THR A 354 -11.07 -15.77 8.73
C THR A 354 -12.28 -15.01 8.22
N MET A 355 -12.49 -15.01 6.89
CA MET A 355 -13.66 -14.40 6.28
C MET A 355 -14.35 -15.40 5.34
N VAL A 356 -15.66 -15.57 5.49
CA VAL A 356 -16.49 -16.38 4.58
C VAL A 356 -17.66 -15.54 4.09
N VAL A 357 -17.73 -15.33 2.77
CA VAL A 357 -18.66 -14.43 2.11
C VAL A 357 -19.49 -15.17 1.07
N ASP A 358 -20.81 -15.10 1.12
CA ASP A 358 -21.72 -15.71 0.14
C ASP A 358 -22.71 -14.69 -0.44
N GLY A 359 -22.59 -14.43 -1.74
CA GLY A 359 -23.41 -13.45 -2.46
C GLY A 359 -23.17 -11.99 -2.09
N GLY A 360 -23.89 -11.11 -2.78
CA GLY A 360 -23.82 -9.66 -2.59
C GLY A 360 -22.90 -8.94 -3.58
N THR A 361 -22.76 -7.63 -3.36
CA THR A 361 -21.96 -6.73 -4.20
C THR A 361 -21.03 -5.90 -3.34
N TYR A 362 -19.74 -5.96 -3.63
CA TYR A 362 -18.67 -5.29 -2.88
C TYR A 362 -17.89 -4.40 -3.84
N THR A 363 -17.97 -3.08 -3.65
CA THR A 363 -17.39 -2.07 -4.54
C THR A 363 -16.46 -1.13 -3.79
N SER A 364 -15.24 -0.98 -4.30
CA SER A 364 -14.24 -0.04 -3.79
C SER A 364 -13.86 0.98 -4.85
N ASN A 365 -14.00 2.26 -4.51
CA ASN A 365 -13.78 3.37 -5.44
C ASN A 365 -12.47 4.13 -5.20
N GLY A 366 -11.87 4.01 -4.02
CA GLY A 366 -10.65 4.70 -3.66
C GLY A 366 -9.41 4.17 -4.38
N LYS A 367 -8.38 5.01 -4.43
CA LYS A 367 -7.03 4.58 -4.85
C LYS A 367 -6.46 3.60 -3.82
N GLY A 368 -5.70 2.60 -4.27
CA GLY A 368 -5.08 1.60 -3.38
C GLY A 368 -6.11 0.80 -2.58
N SER A 369 -7.34 0.69 -3.12
CA SER A 369 -8.48 0.05 -2.47
C SER A 369 -8.97 -1.09 -3.36
N PRO A 370 -8.34 -2.27 -3.30
CA PRO A 370 -8.82 -3.42 -4.05
C PRO A 370 -10.19 -3.87 -3.55
N ALA A 371 -10.91 -4.64 -4.37
CA ALA A 371 -12.20 -5.21 -3.96
C ALA A 371 -12.02 -6.18 -2.77
N VAL A 372 -10.87 -6.88 -2.77
CA VAL A 372 -10.41 -7.71 -1.65
C VAL A 372 -8.96 -7.37 -1.31
N TYR A 373 -8.72 -6.93 -0.07
CA TYR A 373 -7.39 -6.82 0.53
C TYR A 373 -7.19 -7.98 1.52
N CYS A 374 -6.21 -8.84 1.24
CA CYS A 374 -6.09 -10.16 1.84
C CYS A 374 -4.79 -10.32 2.63
N THR A 375 -4.91 -10.24 3.95
CA THR A 375 -3.90 -10.62 4.95
C THR A 375 -4.45 -11.68 5.93
N ALA A 376 -5.49 -12.42 5.50
CA ALA A 376 -6.18 -13.48 6.25
C ALA A 376 -6.57 -14.67 5.34
N ASP A 377 -7.21 -15.70 5.89
CA ASP A 377 -7.88 -16.74 5.09
C ASP A 377 -9.30 -16.30 4.69
N ILE A 378 -9.50 -16.05 3.39
CA ILE A 378 -10.75 -15.52 2.83
C ILE A 378 -11.35 -16.50 1.82
N THR A 379 -12.63 -16.83 1.98
CA THR A 379 -13.43 -17.58 0.99
C THR A 379 -14.64 -16.76 0.57
N ILE A 380 -14.84 -16.58 -0.73
CA ILE A 380 -15.96 -15.84 -1.30
C ILE A 380 -16.67 -16.70 -2.34
N SER A 381 -18.00 -16.68 -2.35
CA SER A 381 -18.82 -17.36 -3.36
C SER A 381 -19.94 -16.46 -3.88
N ASN A 382 -20.35 -16.67 -5.14
CA ASN A 382 -21.55 -16.07 -5.75
C ASN A 382 -21.63 -14.53 -5.74
N ALA A 383 -20.52 -13.81 -5.55
CA ALA A 383 -20.48 -12.37 -5.30
C ALA A 383 -19.95 -11.56 -6.49
N THR A 384 -20.39 -10.30 -6.60
CA THR A 384 -19.78 -9.31 -7.50
C THR A 384 -18.77 -8.45 -6.73
N LEU A 385 -17.52 -8.44 -7.18
CA LEU A 385 -16.38 -7.79 -6.54
C LEU A 385 -15.77 -6.77 -7.51
N THR A 386 -15.77 -5.49 -7.16
CA THR A 386 -15.36 -4.41 -8.09
C THR A 386 -14.42 -3.40 -7.43
N ALA A 387 -13.22 -3.22 -7.99
CA ALA A 387 -12.37 -2.06 -7.73
C ALA A 387 -12.44 -1.11 -8.94
N THR A 388 -12.86 0.14 -8.75
CA THR A 388 -12.98 1.13 -9.84
C THR A 388 -11.77 2.06 -9.95
N GLY A 389 -10.88 2.07 -8.95
CA GLY A 389 -9.65 2.88 -8.89
C GLY A 389 -8.41 2.13 -8.37
N SER A 390 -8.43 0.80 -8.42
CA SER A 390 -7.35 -0.08 -7.95
C SER A 390 -7.38 -1.43 -8.68
N GLU A 391 -6.35 -2.25 -8.46
CA GLU A 391 -6.33 -3.68 -8.73
C GLU A 391 -7.53 -4.40 -8.10
N ALA A 392 -7.98 -5.52 -8.67
CA ALA A 392 -9.13 -6.25 -8.14
C ALA A 392 -8.84 -6.94 -6.80
N VAL A 393 -7.64 -7.53 -6.68
CA VAL A 393 -7.20 -8.32 -5.52
C VAL A 393 -5.75 -8.02 -5.20
N CYS A 394 -5.46 -7.91 -3.90
CA CYS A 394 -4.13 -7.80 -3.35
C CYS A 394 -3.99 -8.81 -2.19
N ILE A 395 -3.01 -9.71 -2.26
CA ILE A 395 -2.72 -10.71 -1.21
C ILE A 395 -1.28 -10.55 -0.73
N GLU A 396 -1.10 -10.51 0.59
CA GLU A 396 0.21 -10.35 1.21
C GLU A 396 0.66 -11.59 1.99
N GLY A 397 1.86 -12.09 1.71
CA GLY A 397 2.53 -13.12 2.51
C GLY A 397 1.72 -14.41 2.66
N LEU A 398 1.78 -15.01 3.84
CA LEU A 398 1.17 -16.31 4.18
C LEU A 398 -0.36 -16.24 4.34
N ASN A 399 -1.09 -15.98 3.26
CA ASN A 399 -2.55 -15.84 3.27
C ASN A 399 -3.22 -16.45 2.04
N SER A 400 -4.53 -16.69 2.12
CA SER A 400 -5.28 -17.34 1.04
C SER A 400 -6.59 -16.66 0.68
N LEU A 401 -6.85 -16.53 -0.63
CA LEU A 401 -8.14 -16.13 -1.18
C LEU A 401 -8.68 -17.23 -2.09
N THR A 402 -9.87 -17.75 -1.76
CA THR A 402 -10.61 -18.69 -2.60
C THR A 402 -11.90 -18.04 -3.11
N LEU A 403 -12.08 -17.98 -4.43
CA LEU A 403 -13.26 -17.47 -5.11
C LEU A 403 -14.01 -18.62 -5.82
N THR A 404 -15.34 -18.67 -5.71
CA THR A 404 -16.18 -19.64 -6.45
C THR A 404 -17.39 -18.95 -7.06
N ASP A 405 -17.54 -19.04 -8.39
CA ASP A 405 -18.64 -18.42 -9.13
C ASP A 405 -18.83 -16.90 -8.83
N CYS A 406 -17.72 -16.18 -8.64
CA CYS A 406 -17.70 -14.73 -8.42
C CYS A 406 -17.42 -13.96 -9.73
N ASP A 407 -17.98 -12.75 -9.85
CA ASP A 407 -17.61 -11.80 -10.90
C ASP A 407 -16.64 -10.76 -10.32
N LEU A 408 -15.37 -10.83 -10.72
CA LEU A 408 -14.28 -10.00 -10.21
C LEU A 408 -13.84 -8.97 -11.26
N SER A 409 -13.75 -7.69 -10.90
CA SER A 409 -13.27 -6.64 -11.79
C SER A 409 -12.33 -5.68 -11.06
N GLY A 410 -11.25 -5.28 -11.73
CA GLY A 410 -10.32 -4.25 -11.26
C GLY A 410 -9.95 -3.26 -12.36
N SER A 411 -9.52 -2.08 -11.92
CA SER A 411 -9.20 -0.92 -12.75
C SER A 411 -8.00 -0.17 -12.17
N MET A 412 -6.85 -0.85 -12.22
CA MET A 412 -5.58 -0.35 -11.67
C MET A 412 -5.12 0.92 -12.39
N PRO A 413 -4.95 2.06 -11.70
CA PRO A 413 -4.42 3.27 -12.30
C PRO A 413 -2.90 3.22 -12.44
N GLU A 414 -2.37 3.81 -13.52
CA GLU A 414 -0.93 4.02 -13.71
C GLU A 414 -0.29 4.70 -12.49
N ASN A 415 0.91 4.22 -12.09
CA ASN A 415 1.70 4.83 -11.03
C ASN A 415 3.20 4.72 -11.35
N GLU A 416 3.95 5.82 -11.28
CA GLU A 416 5.40 5.84 -11.54
C GLU A 416 6.22 4.94 -10.60
N GLN A 417 5.67 4.61 -9.42
CA GLN A 417 6.24 3.63 -8.48
C GLN A 417 6.04 2.17 -8.90
N ASN A 418 5.11 1.88 -9.81
CA ASN A 418 4.95 0.55 -10.38
C ASN A 418 6.02 0.30 -11.45
N ASP A 419 6.41 -0.96 -11.61
CA ASP A 419 7.21 -1.41 -12.76
C ASP A 419 6.34 -1.99 -13.90
N CYS A 420 5.08 -2.26 -13.59
CA CYS A 420 3.99 -2.63 -14.49
C CYS A 420 2.66 -2.48 -13.75
N ASP A 421 1.54 -2.34 -14.45
CA ASP A 421 0.21 -2.41 -13.83
C ASP A 421 -0.35 -3.84 -13.90
N TRP A 422 -1.19 -4.18 -12.92
CA TRP A 422 -1.73 -5.54 -12.72
C TRP A 422 -3.19 -5.48 -12.28
N ASN A 423 -3.93 -6.56 -12.53
CA ASN A 423 -5.28 -6.74 -11.98
C ASN A 423 -5.28 -7.50 -10.65
N ILE A 424 -4.37 -8.44 -10.45
CA ILE A 424 -4.27 -9.28 -9.25
C ILE A 424 -2.78 -9.41 -8.85
N ILE A 425 -2.45 -9.09 -7.60
CA ILE A 425 -1.08 -9.20 -7.06
C ILE A 425 -0.97 -10.12 -5.85
N LEU A 426 0.04 -11.00 -5.87
CA LEU A 426 0.51 -11.79 -4.72
C LEU A 426 1.96 -11.39 -4.42
N TYR A 427 2.18 -10.74 -3.27
CA TYR A 427 3.49 -10.22 -2.91
C TYR A 427 3.76 -10.28 -1.40
N GLN A 428 4.96 -9.92 -0.97
CA GLN A 428 5.26 -9.64 0.44
C GLN A 428 5.59 -8.17 0.58
N SER A 429 4.83 -7.45 1.39
CA SER A 429 5.16 -6.10 1.81
C SER A 429 6.20 -6.10 2.93
N MET A 430 6.71 -4.92 3.26
CA MET A 430 7.67 -4.71 4.36
C MET A 430 7.03 -4.04 5.58
N SER A 431 5.69 -4.00 5.69
CA SER A 431 4.99 -3.39 6.83
C SER A 431 5.01 -4.25 8.09
N GLY A 432 5.14 -5.58 7.93
CA GLY A 432 5.02 -6.55 9.02
C GLY A 432 3.57 -6.94 9.36
N ASP A 433 2.58 -6.57 8.53
CA ASP A 433 1.17 -6.91 8.76
C ASP A 433 0.87 -8.40 8.47
N SER A 434 1.62 -8.99 7.53
CA SER A 434 1.52 -10.39 7.13
C SER A 434 2.81 -11.16 7.42
N GLU A 435 2.68 -12.41 7.88
CA GLU A 435 3.80 -13.34 8.01
C GLU A 435 4.37 -13.73 6.64
N VAL A 436 5.70 -13.88 6.56
CA VAL A 436 6.38 -14.31 5.33
C VAL A 436 6.02 -15.76 5.01
N GLY A 437 5.44 -16.00 3.84
CA GLY A 437 5.13 -17.34 3.35
C GLY A 437 4.27 -17.32 2.08
N ASN A 438 3.73 -18.48 1.71
CA ASN A 438 3.04 -18.67 0.43
C ASN A 438 1.65 -18.00 0.36
N SER A 439 1.55 -16.96 -0.47
CA SER A 439 0.28 -16.34 -0.87
C SER A 439 -0.49 -17.26 -1.81
N THR A 440 -1.78 -17.48 -1.60
CA THR A 440 -2.60 -18.37 -2.45
C THR A 440 -3.80 -17.65 -3.03
N PHE A 441 -3.93 -17.65 -4.36
CA PHE A 441 -5.15 -17.27 -5.06
C PHE A 441 -5.74 -18.48 -5.79
N SER A 442 -6.98 -18.83 -5.46
CA SER A 442 -7.74 -19.90 -6.12
C SER A 442 -9.06 -19.34 -6.64
N MET A 443 -9.39 -19.61 -7.90
CA MET A 443 -10.68 -19.26 -8.48
C MET A 443 -11.25 -20.40 -9.33
N THR A 444 -12.50 -20.75 -9.05
CA THR A 444 -13.26 -21.76 -9.80
C THR A 444 -14.55 -21.14 -10.33
N GLY A 445 -14.79 -21.25 -11.64
CA GLY A 445 -15.95 -20.61 -12.27
C GLY A 445 -15.89 -19.07 -12.22
N GLY A 446 -17.04 -18.43 -12.45
CA GLY A 446 -17.15 -16.98 -12.45
C GLY A 446 -16.35 -16.28 -13.55
N SER A 447 -16.05 -15.00 -13.34
CA SER A 447 -15.30 -14.18 -14.30
C SER A 447 -14.26 -13.27 -13.66
N ILE A 448 -13.19 -12.96 -14.40
CA ILE A 448 -12.19 -11.93 -14.03
C ILE A 448 -12.11 -10.91 -15.17
N THR A 449 -12.25 -9.63 -14.86
CA THR A 449 -12.07 -8.51 -15.79
C THR A 449 -10.92 -7.61 -15.32
N ALA A 450 -9.98 -7.33 -16.21
CA ALA A 450 -9.00 -6.25 -16.07
C ALA A 450 -9.37 -5.13 -17.05
N THR A 451 -9.42 -3.87 -16.60
CA THR A 451 -9.60 -2.72 -17.50
C THR A 451 -8.28 -2.05 -17.90
N ASN A 452 -7.18 -2.32 -17.19
CA ASN A 452 -5.83 -1.84 -17.46
C ASN A 452 -4.77 -2.89 -17.03
N GLY A 453 -3.59 -2.84 -17.66
CA GLY A 453 -2.42 -3.64 -17.30
C GLY A 453 -2.52 -5.14 -17.58
N GLY A 454 -1.58 -5.91 -17.01
CA GLY A 454 -1.57 -7.37 -17.09
C GLY A 454 -2.47 -8.04 -16.06
N MET A 455 -2.74 -9.34 -16.22
CA MET A 455 -3.72 -10.03 -15.37
C MET A 455 -3.17 -10.39 -13.97
N PHE A 456 -2.11 -11.19 -13.90
CA PHE A 456 -1.54 -11.68 -12.64
C PHE A 456 -0.08 -11.25 -12.47
N TYR A 457 0.25 -10.62 -11.35
CA TYR A 457 1.63 -10.29 -10.97
C TYR A 457 2.01 -10.92 -9.63
N THR A 458 3.24 -11.40 -9.51
CA THR A 458 3.82 -11.83 -8.24
C THR A 458 5.30 -11.48 -8.15
N THR A 459 5.71 -11.01 -6.95
CA THR A 459 7.06 -10.55 -6.64
C THR A 459 7.33 -10.69 -5.14
N ASN A 460 8.60 -10.85 -4.74
CA ASN A 460 9.05 -10.86 -3.35
C ASN A 460 8.41 -11.92 -2.41
N THR A 461 7.74 -12.95 -2.93
CA THR A 461 7.01 -13.93 -2.09
C THR A 461 6.98 -15.34 -2.68
N GLU A 462 6.65 -16.32 -1.86
CA GLU A 462 6.12 -17.60 -2.34
C GLU A 462 4.67 -17.39 -2.78
N SER A 463 4.28 -17.94 -3.95
CA SER A 463 2.94 -17.75 -4.49
C SER A 463 2.37 -18.99 -5.16
N THR A 464 1.06 -19.15 -5.04
CA THR A 464 0.29 -20.23 -5.66
C THR A 464 -0.96 -19.68 -6.32
N PHE A 465 -1.10 -19.89 -7.63
CA PHE A 465 -2.28 -19.56 -8.41
C PHE A 465 -2.97 -20.83 -8.90
N ILE A 466 -4.28 -20.93 -8.70
CA ILE A 466 -5.11 -22.06 -9.14
C ILE A 466 -6.34 -21.52 -9.86
N LEU A 467 -6.46 -21.79 -11.17
CA LEU A 467 -7.61 -21.39 -11.99
C LEU A 467 -8.31 -22.61 -12.59
N GLU A 468 -9.63 -22.70 -12.38
CA GLU A 468 -10.47 -23.72 -13.01
C GLU A 468 -11.72 -23.10 -13.67
N ASN A 469 -11.81 -23.22 -15.01
CA ASN A 469 -12.98 -22.79 -15.79
C ASN A 469 -13.45 -21.34 -15.51
N VAL A 470 -12.51 -20.39 -15.42
CA VAL A 470 -12.79 -18.97 -15.18
C VAL A 470 -12.89 -18.23 -16.53
N ASP A 471 -13.94 -17.42 -16.73
CA ASP A 471 -14.05 -16.57 -17.93
C ASP A 471 -13.25 -15.26 -17.75
N ILE A 472 -12.13 -15.13 -18.45
CA ILE A 472 -11.22 -13.99 -18.32
C ILE A 472 -11.45 -12.96 -19.44
N THR A 473 -11.64 -11.70 -19.06
CA THR A 473 -11.66 -10.53 -19.94
C THR A 473 -10.42 -9.67 -19.68
N TYR A 474 -9.60 -9.49 -20.70
CA TYR A 474 -8.37 -8.70 -20.64
C TYR A 474 -8.61 -7.23 -20.95
N ALA A 475 -7.68 -6.37 -20.54
CA ALA A 475 -7.63 -4.98 -20.97
C ALA A 475 -7.42 -4.89 -22.50
N ASP A 476 -7.86 -3.78 -23.11
CA ASP A 476 -7.64 -3.52 -24.55
C ASP A 476 -6.14 -3.53 -24.91
N GLU A 477 -5.28 -3.08 -23.98
CA GLU A 477 -3.83 -3.23 -24.01
C GLU A 477 -3.41 -4.19 -22.88
N ASN A 478 -3.36 -5.49 -23.20
CA ASN A 478 -2.98 -6.57 -22.27
C ASN A 478 -1.45 -6.77 -22.26
N ASP A 479 -0.79 -6.27 -21.21
CA ASP A 479 0.68 -6.35 -21.09
C ASP A 479 1.20 -7.81 -20.92
N PHE A 480 0.51 -8.61 -20.11
CA PHE A 480 0.89 -10.00 -19.81
C PHE A 480 -0.28 -10.78 -19.19
N PHE A 481 -0.24 -12.11 -19.38
CA PHE A 481 -1.10 -13.00 -18.60
C PHE A 481 -0.58 -13.16 -17.17
N LEU A 482 0.71 -13.49 -17.03
CA LEU A 482 1.35 -13.75 -15.74
C LEU A 482 2.76 -13.15 -15.74
N LYS A 483 3.10 -12.39 -14.71
CA LYS A 483 4.47 -11.90 -14.46
C LYS A 483 4.99 -12.42 -13.13
N VAL A 484 6.13 -13.10 -13.16
CA VAL A 484 6.80 -13.75 -12.03
C VAL A 484 8.24 -13.25 -11.98
N THR A 485 8.43 -12.05 -11.42
CA THR A 485 9.72 -11.34 -11.46
C THR A 485 10.02 -10.66 -10.13
N GLY A 486 11.27 -10.23 -9.97
CA GLY A 486 11.60 -9.17 -9.04
C GLY A 486 10.95 -7.83 -9.39
N ASN A 487 11.32 -6.81 -8.63
CA ASN A 487 10.90 -5.43 -8.83
C ASN A 487 12.03 -4.45 -8.50
N SER A 488 11.94 -3.21 -9.00
CA SER A 488 12.92 -2.14 -8.84
C SER A 488 12.97 -1.52 -7.44
N ASN A 489 12.16 -2.03 -6.50
CA ASN A 489 12.03 -1.58 -5.12
C ASN A 489 11.50 -0.14 -4.92
N LYS A 490 10.94 0.50 -5.96
CA LYS A 490 10.27 1.82 -5.84
C LYS A 490 9.10 1.86 -4.86
N ARG A 491 8.47 0.70 -4.62
CA ARG A 491 7.40 0.49 -3.62
C ARG A 491 7.92 0.04 -2.25
N GLY A 492 9.21 -0.24 -2.11
CA GLY A 492 9.80 -0.81 -0.89
C GLY A 492 9.59 -2.31 -0.72
N TRP A 493 9.34 -3.08 -1.79
CA TRP A 493 9.08 -4.52 -1.75
C TRP A 493 10.36 -5.35 -1.92
N GLY A 494 10.99 -5.67 -0.79
CA GLY A 494 12.18 -6.50 -0.71
C GLY A 494 13.48 -5.78 -1.08
N THR A 495 14.44 -6.52 -1.60
CA THR A 495 15.73 -5.99 -2.09
C THR A 495 15.81 -6.15 -3.59
N SER A 496 15.99 -5.05 -4.33
CA SER A 496 16.13 -5.09 -5.80
C SER A 496 17.27 -6.02 -6.22
N GLY A 497 16.96 -7.00 -7.08
CA GLY A 497 17.91 -8.04 -7.51
C GLY A 497 17.90 -9.31 -6.65
N ASP A 498 17.21 -9.31 -5.50
CA ASP A 498 17.03 -10.47 -4.61
C ASP A 498 15.54 -10.67 -4.21
N ASN A 499 14.60 -9.96 -4.87
CA ASN A 499 13.17 -9.90 -4.56
C ASN A 499 12.28 -10.64 -5.59
N GLY A 500 12.80 -11.71 -6.21
CA GLY A 500 12.02 -12.57 -7.10
C GLY A 500 10.88 -13.31 -6.39
N ALA A 501 9.95 -13.87 -7.16
CA ALA A 501 8.86 -14.69 -6.65
C ALA A 501 9.16 -16.20 -6.77
N GLN A 502 8.52 -17.02 -5.94
CA GLN A 502 8.54 -18.48 -6.03
C GLN A 502 7.13 -19.00 -6.33
N CYS A 503 6.79 -19.11 -7.62
CA CYS A 503 5.41 -19.25 -8.09
C CYS A 503 5.08 -20.68 -8.56
N ASN A 504 3.97 -21.22 -8.06
CA ASN A 504 3.29 -22.39 -8.59
C ASN A 504 2.01 -21.95 -9.31
N PHE A 505 1.82 -22.33 -10.58
CA PHE A 505 0.63 -21.96 -11.35
C PHE A 505 -0.07 -23.21 -11.90
N THR A 506 -1.31 -23.48 -11.49
CA THR A 506 -2.14 -24.57 -12.04
C THR A 506 -3.34 -24.01 -12.81
N ALA A 507 -3.44 -24.42 -14.08
CA ALA A 507 -4.56 -24.13 -14.97
C ALA A 507 -5.33 -25.42 -15.29
N THR A 508 -6.63 -25.48 -15.01
CA THR A 508 -7.51 -26.64 -15.27
C THR A 508 -8.69 -26.21 -16.15
N ASN A 509 -8.85 -26.79 -17.34
CA ASN A 509 -9.87 -26.38 -18.32
C ASN A 509 -9.91 -24.83 -18.54
N GLN A 510 -8.74 -24.19 -18.48
CA GLN A 510 -8.63 -22.72 -18.45
C GLN A 510 -8.17 -22.18 -19.79
N LYS A 511 -8.78 -21.08 -20.25
CA LYS A 511 -8.29 -20.28 -21.39
C LYS A 511 -7.48 -19.11 -20.86
N MET A 512 -6.32 -18.87 -21.47
CA MET A 512 -5.35 -17.87 -21.05
C MET A 512 -4.79 -17.17 -22.29
N GLU A 513 -4.72 -15.85 -22.27
CA GLU A 513 -4.16 -15.01 -23.33
C GLU A 513 -3.24 -13.92 -22.75
N GLY A 514 -2.13 -13.67 -23.42
CA GLY A 514 -1.05 -12.80 -22.96
C GLY A 514 0.22 -13.60 -22.65
N ASP A 515 1.35 -12.90 -22.57
CA ASP A 515 2.66 -13.53 -22.35
C ASP A 515 2.87 -13.92 -20.87
N ILE A 516 3.73 -14.92 -20.65
CA ILE A 516 4.27 -15.30 -19.35
C ILE A 516 5.65 -14.65 -19.23
N ILE A 517 5.81 -13.71 -18.31
CA ILE A 517 7.08 -13.01 -18.07
C ILE A 517 7.72 -13.58 -16.80
N TRP A 518 9.00 -13.94 -16.86
CA TRP A 518 9.78 -14.43 -15.72
C TRP A 518 11.21 -13.89 -15.74
N ASP A 519 11.92 -13.95 -14.61
CA ASP A 519 13.33 -13.58 -14.51
C ASP A 519 14.16 -14.64 -13.74
N THR A 520 15.49 -14.58 -13.83
CA THR A 520 16.35 -15.59 -13.18
C THR A 520 16.58 -15.37 -11.69
N ILE A 521 15.90 -14.43 -11.04
CA ILE A 521 15.84 -14.36 -9.56
C ILE A 521 14.52 -14.94 -9.02
N SER A 522 13.62 -15.37 -9.91
CA SER A 522 12.34 -15.99 -9.60
C SER A 522 12.29 -17.47 -10.01
N THR A 523 11.35 -18.22 -9.44
CA THR A 523 11.02 -19.58 -9.87
C THR A 523 9.55 -19.68 -10.30
N LEU A 524 9.29 -20.44 -11.36
CA LEU A 524 7.95 -20.70 -11.88
C LEU A 524 7.82 -22.18 -12.25
N ASP A 525 6.87 -22.87 -11.61
CA ASP A 525 6.38 -24.19 -12.01
C ASP A 525 4.92 -24.07 -12.50
N MET A 526 4.72 -24.13 -13.82
CA MET A 526 3.39 -24.00 -14.45
C MET A 526 2.87 -25.35 -14.97
N GLU A 527 1.63 -25.70 -14.61
CA GLU A 527 0.93 -26.90 -15.08
C GLU A 527 -0.37 -26.55 -15.83
N MET A 528 -0.49 -27.02 -17.07
CA MET A 528 -1.70 -26.95 -17.89
C MET A 528 -2.40 -28.31 -17.94
N LYS A 529 -3.62 -28.38 -17.42
CA LYS A 529 -4.43 -29.60 -17.24
C LYS A 529 -5.77 -29.51 -17.95
N ASP A 530 -6.35 -30.68 -18.21
CA ASP A 530 -7.75 -30.91 -18.60
C ASP A 530 -8.25 -29.97 -19.72
N GLY A 531 -7.52 -29.93 -20.83
CA GLY A 531 -7.90 -29.15 -22.02
C GLY A 531 -7.57 -27.65 -21.97
N SER A 532 -6.74 -27.20 -21.01
CA SER A 532 -6.35 -25.79 -20.91
C SER A 532 -5.63 -25.27 -22.17
N VAL A 533 -5.82 -24.00 -22.48
CA VAL A 533 -5.26 -23.33 -23.66
C VAL A 533 -4.55 -22.04 -23.24
N LEU A 534 -3.26 -21.94 -23.57
CA LEU A 534 -2.46 -20.72 -23.45
C LEU A 534 -2.22 -20.12 -24.84
N THR A 535 -2.47 -18.82 -25.02
CA THR A 535 -2.11 -18.05 -26.21
C THR A 535 -1.13 -16.94 -25.81
N GLY A 536 0.16 -17.18 -26.00
CA GLY A 536 1.23 -16.33 -25.48
C GLY A 536 2.63 -16.90 -25.72
N ALA A 537 3.65 -16.21 -25.23
CA ALA A 537 5.05 -16.62 -25.20
C ALA A 537 5.59 -16.65 -23.77
N PHE A 538 6.70 -17.36 -23.55
CA PHE A 538 7.47 -17.29 -22.29
C PHE A 538 8.67 -16.36 -22.47
N ILE A 539 8.62 -15.18 -21.87
CA ILE A 539 9.64 -14.14 -21.97
C ILE A 539 10.52 -14.19 -20.72
N ASN A 540 11.82 -14.38 -20.89
CA ASN A 540 12.79 -14.11 -19.83
C ASN A 540 13.18 -12.61 -19.89
N ASP A 541 12.84 -11.85 -18.86
CA ASP A 541 13.09 -10.43 -18.70
C ASP A 541 13.97 -10.17 -17.46
N GLU A 542 15.28 -10.14 -17.67
CA GLU A 542 16.28 -9.94 -16.61
C GLU A 542 16.37 -8.49 -16.09
N SER A 543 15.42 -7.60 -16.43
CA SER A 543 15.48 -6.17 -16.06
C SER A 543 15.51 -5.93 -14.55
N ALA A 544 14.81 -6.76 -13.76
CA ALA A 544 14.87 -6.74 -12.30
C ALA A 544 16.02 -7.61 -11.72
N ALA A 545 16.40 -8.68 -12.41
CA ALA A 545 17.48 -9.61 -12.02
C ALA A 545 18.90 -9.05 -12.20
N GLY A 546 19.09 -8.05 -13.08
CA GLY A 546 20.35 -7.33 -13.26
C GLY A 546 21.49 -8.18 -13.82
N ASN A 547 22.27 -8.84 -12.95
CA ASN A 547 23.34 -9.77 -13.36
C ASN A 547 22.84 -11.21 -13.56
N GLY A 548 21.55 -11.46 -13.29
CA GLY A 548 20.92 -12.78 -13.32
C GLY A 548 21.13 -13.58 -12.02
N GLY A 549 20.32 -14.64 -11.87
CA GLY A 549 20.36 -15.56 -10.73
C GLY A 549 20.23 -17.04 -11.14
N ASP A 550 19.90 -17.89 -10.17
CA ASP A 550 19.78 -19.36 -10.34
C ASP A 550 18.31 -19.84 -10.47
N GLY A 551 17.39 -18.92 -10.75
CA GLY A 551 15.96 -19.14 -10.94
C GLY A 551 15.59 -19.89 -12.22
N TYR A 552 14.29 -20.17 -12.41
CA TYR A 552 13.82 -21.02 -13.51
C TYR A 552 12.36 -20.79 -13.90
N ALA A 553 12.00 -21.15 -15.13
CA ALA A 553 10.61 -21.40 -15.53
C ALA A 553 10.44 -22.79 -16.15
N ASN A 554 9.50 -23.56 -15.60
CA ASN A 554 9.13 -24.90 -16.05
C ASN A 554 7.68 -24.92 -16.52
N LEU A 555 7.42 -25.61 -17.64
CA LEU A 555 6.06 -25.81 -18.16
C LEU A 555 5.76 -27.29 -18.36
N THR A 556 4.65 -27.75 -17.79
CA THR A 556 4.07 -29.08 -18.03
C THR A 556 2.72 -28.97 -18.71
N ILE A 557 2.57 -29.62 -19.88
CA ILE A 557 1.34 -29.60 -20.69
C ILE A 557 0.71 -31.01 -20.71
N SER A 558 -0.55 -31.13 -20.29
CA SER A 558 -1.35 -32.35 -20.39
C SER A 558 -1.65 -32.73 -21.84
N SER A 559 -2.03 -34.00 -22.08
CA SER A 559 -2.22 -34.53 -23.45
C SER A 559 -3.36 -33.92 -24.26
N ASP A 560 -4.29 -33.26 -23.58
CA ASP A 560 -5.45 -32.55 -24.15
C ASP A 560 -5.28 -31.02 -24.15
N SER A 561 -4.30 -30.48 -23.40
CA SER A 561 -3.98 -29.05 -23.37
C SER A 561 -3.22 -28.58 -24.61
N LYS A 562 -3.27 -27.27 -24.88
CA LYS A 562 -2.70 -26.64 -26.07
C LYS A 562 -1.99 -25.33 -25.76
N TRP A 563 -0.78 -25.16 -26.27
CA TRP A 563 -0.09 -23.87 -26.33
C TRP A 563 -0.11 -23.33 -27.77
N ILE A 564 -0.66 -22.12 -27.92
CA ILE A 564 -0.65 -21.29 -29.12
C ILE A 564 0.45 -20.24 -28.94
N VAL A 565 1.58 -20.44 -29.61
CA VAL A 565 2.78 -19.62 -29.44
C VAL A 565 2.66 -18.34 -30.27
N THR A 566 2.84 -17.19 -29.61
CA THR A 566 2.79 -15.83 -30.21
C THR A 566 4.17 -15.23 -30.48
N GLY A 567 5.22 -15.77 -29.85
CA GLY A 567 6.57 -15.22 -29.85
C GLY A 567 7.64 -16.28 -29.58
N ASN A 568 8.91 -15.91 -29.78
CA ASN A 568 10.02 -16.77 -29.33
C ASN A 568 9.96 -16.90 -27.81
N SER A 569 10.20 -18.10 -27.30
CA SER A 569 10.00 -18.42 -25.88
C SER A 569 11.25 -19.05 -25.26
N ILE A 570 11.49 -18.77 -23.97
CA ILE A 570 12.62 -19.31 -23.19
C ILE A 570 12.09 -19.96 -21.92
N LEU A 571 12.46 -21.22 -21.70
CA LEU A 571 12.10 -22.04 -20.54
C LEU A 571 13.34 -22.79 -20.01
N SER A 572 13.36 -23.08 -18.72
CA SER A 572 14.35 -23.99 -18.11
C SER A 572 14.01 -25.46 -18.43
N SER A 573 12.73 -25.84 -18.34
CA SER A 573 12.25 -27.14 -18.80
C SER A 573 10.86 -27.10 -19.43
N LEU A 574 10.62 -28.03 -20.36
CA LEU A 574 9.33 -28.25 -21.01
C LEU A 574 9.00 -29.74 -21.05
N THR A 575 7.94 -30.14 -20.36
CA THR A 575 7.34 -31.48 -20.48
C THR A 575 6.06 -31.37 -21.31
N ASN A 576 6.09 -31.82 -22.57
CA ASN A 576 4.96 -31.66 -23.48
C ASN A 576 4.30 -32.99 -23.85
N ASN A 577 3.11 -33.23 -23.28
CA ASN A 577 2.23 -34.31 -23.74
C ASN A 577 1.17 -33.80 -24.75
N GLY A 578 0.93 -32.49 -24.79
CA GLY A 578 -0.13 -31.82 -25.55
C GLY A 578 0.32 -31.26 -26.90
N THR A 579 -0.40 -30.24 -27.37
CA THR A 579 -0.19 -29.63 -28.69
C THR A 579 0.47 -28.26 -28.59
N ILE A 580 1.59 -28.07 -29.30
CA ILE A 580 2.28 -26.77 -29.42
C ILE A 580 2.31 -26.34 -30.89
N VAL A 581 1.66 -25.21 -31.20
CA VAL A 581 1.54 -24.64 -32.55
C VAL A 581 1.53 -23.10 -32.51
N ASP A 582 1.71 -22.43 -33.64
CA ASP A 582 1.36 -21.00 -33.77
C ASP A 582 -0.13 -20.77 -34.06
N ALA A 583 -0.53 -19.50 -34.16
CA ALA A 583 -1.90 -19.10 -34.50
C ALA A 583 -2.40 -19.58 -35.88
N GLN A 584 -1.50 -19.96 -36.79
CA GLN A 584 -1.85 -20.55 -38.09
C GLN A 584 -1.88 -22.09 -38.04
N GLY A 585 -1.55 -22.69 -36.90
CA GLY A 585 -1.52 -24.14 -36.70
C GLY A 585 -0.23 -24.83 -37.14
N ASN A 586 0.84 -24.07 -37.44
CA ASN A 586 2.14 -24.67 -37.74
C ASN A 586 2.79 -25.18 -36.45
N THR A 587 3.44 -26.34 -36.50
CA THR A 587 4.29 -26.81 -35.40
C THR A 587 5.45 -25.83 -35.16
N VAL A 588 5.70 -25.53 -33.89
CA VAL A 588 6.78 -24.63 -33.45
C VAL A 588 8.08 -25.41 -33.29
N THR A 589 9.22 -24.79 -33.57
CA THR A 589 10.52 -25.45 -33.40
C THR A 589 10.91 -25.42 -31.92
N ILE A 590 11.35 -26.57 -31.37
CA ILE A 590 11.85 -26.68 -30.00
C ILE A 590 13.33 -27.07 -30.05
N VAL A 591 14.18 -26.24 -29.45
CA VAL A 591 15.63 -26.38 -29.46
C VAL A 591 16.20 -26.31 -28.05
N GLY A 592 17.22 -27.12 -27.77
CA GLY A 592 18.00 -27.03 -26.54
C GLY A 592 18.92 -25.80 -26.52
N THR A 593 19.27 -25.34 -25.32
CA THR A 593 20.34 -24.34 -25.13
C THR A 593 21.71 -24.80 -25.64
N ASP A 594 21.88 -26.11 -25.85
CA ASP A 594 23.04 -26.75 -26.49
C ASP A 594 22.97 -26.76 -28.04
N GLY A 595 21.86 -26.31 -28.63
CA GLY A 595 21.58 -26.36 -30.07
C GLY A 595 20.93 -27.66 -30.56
N THR A 596 20.58 -28.61 -29.68
CA THR A 596 19.89 -29.85 -30.06
C THR A 596 18.44 -29.54 -30.46
N VAL A 597 18.08 -29.80 -31.72
CA VAL A 597 16.68 -29.64 -32.18
C VAL A 597 15.86 -30.87 -31.74
N TYR A 598 14.99 -30.69 -30.76
CA TYR A 598 14.09 -31.72 -30.25
C TYR A 598 12.85 -31.90 -31.14
N VAL A 599 12.28 -30.79 -31.61
CA VAL A 599 11.14 -30.77 -32.53
C VAL A 599 11.43 -29.78 -33.66
N GLN A 600 11.41 -30.25 -34.91
CA GLN A 600 11.53 -29.38 -36.07
C GLN A 600 10.14 -28.88 -36.49
N GLY A 601 9.89 -27.59 -36.32
CA GLY A 601 8.65 -26.93 -36.73
C GLY A 601 8.71 -26.31 -38.13
N THR A 602 7.57 -25.74 -38.54
CA THR A 602 7.44 -24.85 -39.72
C THR A 602 6.96 -23.45 -39.37
N SER A 603 6.66 -23.19 -38.09
CA SER A 603 6.40 -21.84 -37.57
C SER A 603 7.65 -20.95 -37.69
N SER A 604 7.45 -19.63 -37.69
CA SER A 604 8.52 -18.64 -37.53
C SER A 604 9.08 -18.59 -36.10
N TYR A 605 8.35 -19.09 -35.11
CA TYR A 605 8.76 -19.04 -33.71
C TYR A 605 9.62 -20.24 -33.29
N THR A 606 10.44 -20.03 -32.27
CA THR A 606 11.26 -21.05 -31.62
C THR A 606 11.10 -21.00 -30.11
N ILE A 607 10.94 -22.17 -29.48
CA ILE A 607 11.03 -22.35 -28.03
C ILE A 607 12.43 -22.87 -27.72
N THR A 608 13.15 -22.16 -26.87
CA THR A 608 14.49 -22.55 -26.37
C THR A 608 14.35 -23.12 -24.97
N VAL A 609 14.89 -24.31 -24.73
CA VAL A 609 14.74 -25.02 -23.46
C VAL A 609 16.07 -25.54 -22.89
N GLY A 610 16.23 -25.52 -21.56
CA GLY A 610 17.31 -26.25 -20.89
C GLY A 610 17.14 -27.78 -20.97
N SER A 611 15.90 -28.25 -20.92
CA SER A 611 15.55 -29.67 -21.10
C SER A 611 14.16 -29.86 -21.71
N TYR A 612 13.97 -30.96 -22.44
CA TYR A 612 12.72 -31.33 -23.11
C TYR A 612 12.33 -32.78 -22.80
N LYS A 613 11.03 -33.03 -22.63
CA LYS A 613 10.47 -34.37 -22.39
C LYS A 613 9.13 -34.58 -23.10
#